data_AF-A0A1G4J817-F1
#
_entry.id   AF-A0A1G4J817-F1
#
_cell.length_a   1.000
_cell.length_b   1.000
_cell.length_c   1.000
_cell.angle_alpha   90.00
_cell.angle_beta   90.00
_cell.angle_gamma   90.00
#
_symmetry.space_group_name_H-M   'P 1'
#
loop_
_entity.id
_entity.type
_entity.pdbx_description
1 polymer ?
#
loop_
_entity_poly.entity_id
_entity_poly.type
_entity_poly.pdbx_seq_one_letter_code
_entity_poly.pdbx_strand_id
1 'polypeptide(L)'
;MTGRSLRVRIREYFGNPGCRPDVNHKAPICAGGIFLHHGDADSKSEQKEEVNTVSSDSDQSSFDNVELGLSNGKVWTKLNYTGLKKDSFDKGLDRLVDFAGSQLVFFFMWIILIVWIIVGIIYKAPDNWQIVMQDGQSIQSYFWDTLLMRQQLNSSHEHVWICANIRSRLKTIKRFCTTEDRKGNKSTACQVKRSDISAALPVESWYDRVCSKAGEIIGSLPVMIVFWLGIFTWVGCGAVPTATGNKPPYSASNPKMAKFSDEWQLYVNTSTAVIILVCCVFLQNTRARHDRFIAKFILEISRMDQAIERHLRTYFCDFETDNPNVCIPTHKRNNLTKCIDWYADVIGTGIGVCIAVGVIAVWIAIGKPMSWNGNWWLIIGTYTGLVGFLDGFVLRQVYFKIVVHEESNYATVAEEDYGLFQILGIELPDDCIANIDSFAPLKSITYRISCKINSICSSEWSVLVSVVMIISLIVIASCLHWSETGQLICNTPTMIIEAFFLIVLLQAHNWADKKRRLQVSALYARRVALLSYVEESYSLSR
;
A
#
# COMPACT_ATOMS: atom_id res chain seq x y z
N MET A 1 25.40 -15.74 -13.41
CA MET A 1 25.56 -15.27 -12.02
C MET A 1 26.87 -14.49 -11.94
N THR A 2 26.82 -13.16 -11.83
CA THR A 2 27.98 -12.32 -11.53
C THR A 2 27.57 -11.40 -10.40
N GLY A 3 28.10 -11.66 -9.20
CA GLY A 3 27.82 -10.87 -8.00
C GLY A 3 28.38 -9.47 -8.16
N ARG A 4 27.52 -8.48 -8.44
CA ARG A 4 27.90 -7.07 -8.32
C ARG A 4 28.18 -6.77 -6.84
N SER A 5 29.28 -6.09 -6.58
CA SER A 5 29.70 -5.68 -5.22
C SER A 5 28.62 -4.85 -4.53
N LEU A 6 28.33 -5.18 -3.26
CA LEU A 6 27.40 -4.45 -2.37
C LEU A 6 27.67 -2.93 -2.37
N ARG A 7 28.95 -2.51 -2.48
CA ARG A 7 29.34 -1.09 -2.54
C ARG A 7 28.85 -0.37 -3.79
N VAL A 8 28.87 -1.04 -4.95
CA VAL A 8 28.40 -0.45 -6.22
C VAL A 8 26.89 -0.25 -6.16
N ARG A 9 26.16 -1.20 -5.56
CA ARG A 9 24.71 -1.09 -5.36
C ARG A 9 24.31 -0.03 -4.36
N ILE A 10 25.02 0.06 -3.23
CA ILE A 10 24.86 1.14 -2.27
C ILE A 10 25.09 2.48 -2.97
N ARG A 11 26.11 2.59 -3.82
CA ARG A 11 26.39 3.81 -4.60
C ARG A 11 25.36 4.10 -5.69
N GLU A 12 24.81 3.10 -6.38
CA GLU A 12 23.72 3.26 -7.35
C GLU A 12 22.42 3.66 -6.64
N TYR A 13 22.14 3.07 -5.48
CA TYR A 13 20.99 3.36 -4.63
C TYR A 13 21.04 4.78 -4.01
N PHE A 14 22.18 5.16 -3.42
CA PHE A 14 22.41 6.52 -2.93
C PHE A 14 22.78 7.53 -4.03
N GLY A 15 22.93 7.06 -5.27
CA GLY A 15 23.26 7.91 -6.43
C GLY A 15 22.07 8.71 -6.95
N ASN A 16 20.83 8.27 -6.68
CA ASN A 16 19.61 9.03 -7.01
C ASN A 16 18.37 8.72 -6.11
N PRO A 17 18.51 8.64 -4.77
CA PRO A 17 17.40 8.35 -3.88
C PRO A 17 16.36 9.48 -3.91
N GLY A 18 15.07 9.14 -3.97
CA GLY A 18 13.99 10.09 -4.17
C GLY A 18 13.83 10.64 -5.62
N CYS A 19 14.66 10.21 -6.58
CA CYS A 19 14.43 10.44 -8.01
C CYS A 19 13.81 9.19 -8.63
N ARG A 20 12.48 9.14 -8.74
CA ARG A 20 11.83 8.13 -9.58
C ARG A 20 12.12 8.53 -11.04
N PRO A 21 12.78 7.70 -11.86
CA PRO A 21 12.98 8.01 -13.28
C PRO A 21 11.66 7.90 -14.03
N ASP A 22 11.58 8.55 -15.18
CA ASP A 22 10.45 8.40 -16.09
C ASP A 22 10.31 6.93 -16.51
N VAL A 23 9.08 6.41 -16.48
CA VAL A 23 8.82 5.04 -16.88
C VAL A 23 8.63 5.03 -18.39
N ASN A 24 9.64 4.56 -19.11
CA ASN A 24 9.58 4.27 -20.53
C ASN A 24 9.28 2.78 -20.69
N HIS A 25 8.18 2.46 -21.36
CA HIS A 25 7.81 1.08 -21.61
C HIS A 25 7.17 0.87 -22.98
N LYS A 26 7.59 -0.23 -23.60
CA LYS A 26 7.03 -0.80 -24.81
C LYS A 26 6.47 -2.19 -24.52
N ALA A 27 5.21 -2.42 -24.86
CA ALA A 27 4.59 -3.72 -24.69
C ALA A 27 5.20 -4.76 -25.65
N PRO A 28 5.48 -6.00 -25.21
CA PRO A 28 6.04 -7.02 -26.08
C PRO A 28 5.04 -7.44 -27.17
N ILE A 29 5.55 -7.70 -28.37
CA ILE A 29 4.75 -8.16 -29.52
C ILE A 29 4.14 -9.53 -29.21
N CYS A 30 2.86 -9.69 -29.52
CA CYS A 30 2.19 -10.99 -29.49
C CYS A 30 2.36 -11.76 -30.82
N ALA A 31 3.59 -12.14 -31.16
CA ALA A 31 3.85 -13.03 -32.31
C ALA A 31 3.50 -14.48 -31.96
N GLY A 32 2.92 -15.23 -32.89
CA GLY A 32 2.33 -16.55 -32.67
C GLY A 32 3.30 -17.63 -32.17
N GLY A 33 3.42 -17.78 -30.86
CA GLY A 33 3.81 -19.03 -30.22
C GLY A 33 2.59 -19.94 -30.09
N ILE A 34 2.66 -21.12 -30.69
CA ILE A 34 1.64 -22.17 -30.65
C ILE A 34 1.30 -22.50 -29.19
N PHE A 35 0.03 -22.34 -28.80
CA PHE A 35 -0.52 -22.99 -27.61
C PHE A 35 -0.55 -24.50 -27.92
N LEU A 36 0.45 -25.25 -27.47
CA LEU A 36 0.38 -26.72 -27.51
C LEU A 36 -0.69 -27.15 -26.50
N HIS A 37 -1.91 -27.35 -26.99
CA HIS A 37 -2.88 -28.24 -26.39
C HIS A 37 -2.26 -29.66 -26.42
N HIS A 38 -1.69 -30.12 -25.32
CA HIS A 38 -1.50 -31.55 -25.11
C HIS A 38 -2.75 -32.10 -24.42
N GLY A 39 -3.63 -32.72 -25.21
CA GLY A 39 -4.71 -33.56 -24.72
C GLY A 39 -4.17 -34.83 -24.06
N ASP A 40 -4.82 -35.16 -22.95
CA ASP A 40 -4.93 -36.44 -22.21
C ASP A 40 -3.94 -37.58 -22.51
N ALA A 41 -3.11 -37.90 -21.51
CA ALA A 41 -3.05 -39.24 -20.94
C ALA A 41 -2.34 -39.24 -19.57
N ASP A 42 -3.01 -39.89 -18.61
CA ASP A 42 -2.55 -40.49 -17.36
C ASP A 42 -2.22 -39.67 -16.10
N SER A 43 -3.05 -39.98 -15.10
CA SER A 43 -3.02 -39.71 -13.67
C SER A 43 -1.63 -39.74 -13.02
N LYS A 44 -1.28 -38.64 -12.35
CA LYS A 44 -1.05 -38.57 -10.89
C LYS A 44 -0.87 -37.12 -10.44
N SER A 45 -1.46 -36.83 -9.28
CA SER A 45 -1.55 -35.54 -8.61
C SER A 45 -0.18 -34.90 -8.33
N GLU A 46 0.08 -33.74 -8.93
CA GLU A 46 0.93 -32.67 -8.37
C GLU A 46 0.61 -31.38 -9.13
N GLN A 47 0.37 -30.28 -8.40
CA GLN A 47 0.03 -28.96 -8.93
C GLN A 47 1.13 -28.48 -9.89
N LYS A 48 0.92 -28.62 -11.20
CA LYS A 48 1.77 -28.01 -12.22
C LYS A 48 1.51 -26.50 -12.25
N GLU A 49 2.51 -25.74 -11.81
CA GLU A 49 2.59 -24.29 -11.88
C GLU A 49 2.56 -23.80 -13.34
N GLU A 50 1.60 -22.93 -13.68
CA GLU A 50 1.53 -22.27 -14.98
C GLU A 50 2.36 -20.97 -14.91
N VAL A 51 3.65 -21.07 -15.23
CA VAL A 51 4.57 -19.91 -15.34
C VAL A 51 4.52 -19.38 -16.76
N ASN A 52 3.75 -18.31 -16.98
CA ASN A 52 3.73 -17.59 -18.26
C ASN A 52 4.84 -16.53 -18.28
N THR A 53 6.00 -16.89 -18.82
CA THR A 53 7.10 -15.97 -19.16
C THR A 53 6.96 -15.50 -20.61
N VAL A 54 6.78 -14.20 -20.81
CA VAL A 54 6.88 -13.58 -22.14
C VAL A 54 8.27 -12.94 -22.24
N SER A 55 9.23 -13.67 -22.80
CA SER A 55 10.56 -13.14 -23.14
C SER A 55 10.61 -12.79 -24.63
N SER A 56 11.09 -11.59 -24.95
CA SER A 56 11.51 -11.22 -26.30
C SER A 56 12.98 -10.80 -26.22
N ASP A 57 13.83 -11.52 -26.93
CA ASP A 57 15.24 -11.17 -27.12
C ASP A 57 15.33 -10.06 -28.19
N SER A 58 15.59 -8.82 -27.77
CA SER A 58 16.22 -7.82 -28.64
C SER A 58 16.94 -6.72 -27.83
N ASP A 59 18.20 -6.54 -28.24
CA ASP A 59 19.20 -5.48 -28.05
C ASP A 59 19.41 -4.74 -26.71
N GLN A 60 20.66 -4.84 -26.26
CA GLN A 60 21.26 -4.22 -25.09
C GLN A 60 21.63 -2.76 -25.37
N SER A 61 20.81 -1.76 -25.00
CA SER A 61 21.35 -0.41 -24.67
C SER A 61 20.37 0.60 -24.05
N SER A 62 19.17 0.20 -23.64
CA SER A 62 18.26 1.04 -22.85
C SER A 62 17.58 0.19 -21.78
N PHE A 63 17.03 0.81 -20.74
CA PHE A 63 16.33 0.17 -19.63
C PHE A 63 14.99 -0.51 -20.06
N ASP A 64 14.90 -1.01 -21.29
CA ASP A 64 13.64 -1.10 -22.06
C ASP A 64 12.88 -2.42 -21.99
N ASN A 65 13.45 -3.48 -21.40
CA ASN A 65 12.80 -4.80 -21.40
C ASN A 65 12.60 -5.33 -19.97
N VAL A 66 11.60 -4.79 -19.26
CA VAL A 66 11.13 -5.36 -18.00
C VAL A 66 10.00 -6.33 -18.29
N GLU A 67 10.28 -7.62 -18.12
CA GLU A 67 9.26 -8.67 -18.16
C GLU A 67 8.25 -8.45 -17.03
N LEU A 68 7.00 -8.21 -17.42
CA LEU A 68 5.82 -8.41 -16.59
C LEU A 68 5.50 -9.90 -16.65
N GLY A 69 5.77 -10.61 -15.57
CA GLY A 69 5.36 -12.00 -15.43
C GLY A 69 4.31 -12.14 -14.33
N LEU A 70 3.70 -13.31 -14.27
CA LEU A 70 2.71 -13.63 -13.25
C LEU A 70 3.07 -14.95 -12.56
N SER A 71 3.01 -14.94 -11.24
CA SER A 71 3.25 -16.12 -10.39
C SER A 71 2.36 -16.00 -9.16
N ASN A 72 1.61 -17.06 -8.82
CA ASN A 72 0.70 -17.12 -7.68
C ASN A 72 -0.36 -16.00 -7.61
N GLY A 73 -0.88 -15.55 -8.76
CA GLY A 73 -1.91 -14.51 -8.81
C GLY A 73 -1.41 -13.11 -8.44
N LYS A 74 -0.10 -12.86 -8.51
CA LYS A 74 0.55 -11.56 -8.29
C LYS A 74 1.32 -11.15 -9.55
N VAL A 75 1.19 -9.88 -9.93
CA VAL A 75 2.02 -9.28 -10.99
C VAL A 75 3.43 -9.15 -10.44
N TRP A 76 4.44 -9.70 -11.11
CA TRP A 76 5.82 -9.50 -10.73
C TRP A 76 6.58 -8.76 -11.83
N THR A 77 7.40 -7.81 -11.38
CA THR A 77 8.34 -7.07 -12.22
C THR A 77 9.76 -7.48 -11.85
N LYS A 78 10.66 -7.60 -12.86
CA LYS A 78 12.09 -7.89 -12.61
C LYS A 78 12.80 -6.77 -11.85
N LEU A 79 12.29 -5.54 -11.96
CA LEU A 79 12.81 -4.36 -11.28
C LEU A 79 12.00 -4.07 -10.00
N ASN A 80 12.70 -3.62 -8.98
CA ASN A 80 12.13 -3.02 -7.80
C ASN A 80 11.69 -1.57 -8.09
N TYR A 81 10.92 -0.93 -7.20
CA TYR A 81 10.50 0.47 -7.35
C TYR A 81 11.67 1.46 -7.46
N THR A 82 12.86 1.03 -7.05
CA THR A 82 14.13 1.75 -7.17
C THR A 82 14.74 1.68 -8.58
N GLY A 83 14.13 0.93 -9.50
CA GLY A 83 14.67 0.66 -10.84
C GLY A 83 15.81 -0.37 -10.85
N LEU A 84 16.15 -0.98 -9.71
CA LEU A 84 17.18 -2.01 -9.59
C LEU A 84 16.58 -3.42 -9.70
N LYS A 85 17.35 -4.39 -10.22
CA LYS A 85 16.90 -5.80 -10.28
C LYS A 85 16.67 -6.37 -8.88
N LYS A 86 15.57 -7.10 -8.68
CA LYS A 86 15.23 -7.72 -7.38
C LYS A 86 16.23 -8.81 -7.00
N ASP A 87 16.83 -8.67 -5.82
CA ASP A 87 17.71 -9.69 -5.23
C ASP A 87 16.95 -10.76 -4.43
N SER A 88 17.65 -11.83 -4.03
CA SER A 88 17.09 -12.85 -3.12
C SER A 88 16.62 -12.25 -1.79
N PHE A 89 17.30 -11.22 -1.30
CA PHE A 89 16.89 -10.50 -0.09
C PHE A 89 15.59 -9.73 -0.32
N ASP A 90 15.44 -9.04 -1.45
CA ASP A 90 14.19 -8.36 -1.81
C ASP A 90 13.03 -9.34 -1.96
N LYS A 91 13.27 -10.51 -2.56
CA LYS A 91 12.27 -11.59 -2.63
C LYS A 91 11.88 -12.10 -1.24
N GLY A 92 12.84 -12.18 -0.32
CA GLY A 92 12.58 -12.54 1.08
C GLY A 92 11.69 -11.50 1.78
N LEU A 93 11.97 -10.22 1.57
CA LEU A 93 11.18 -9.13 2.13
C LEU A 93 9.79 -9.05 1.50
N ASP A 94 9.64 -9.26 0.20
CA ASP A 94 8.35 -9.31 -0.47
C ASP A 94 7.49 -10.48 0.07
N ARG A 95 8.10 -11.64 0.37
CA ARG A 95 7.42 -12.75 1.07
C ARG A 95 7.03 -12.38 2.49
N LEU A 96 7.85 -11.62 3.20
CA LEU A 96 7.55 -11.17 4.56
C LEU A 96 6.35 -10.22 4.56
N VAL A 97 6.26 -9.30 3.60
CA VAL A 97 5.08 -8.44 3.37
C VAL A 97 3.84 -9.30 3.10
N ASP A 98 3.95 -10.29 2.21
CA ASP A 98 2.82 -11.18 1.88
C ASP A 98 2.37 -12.03 3.09
N PHE A 99 3.31 -12.43 3.95
CA PHE A 99 3.04 -13.13 5.21
C PHE A 99 2.37 -12.20 6.23
N ALA A 100 2.89 -10.97 6.39
CA ALA A 100 2.36 -9.97 7.31
C ALA A 100 0.88 -9.63 7.04
N GLY A 101 0.49 -9.50 5.77
CA GLY A 101 -0.91 -9.27 5.38
C GLY A 101 -1.79 -10.53 5.32
N SER A 102 -1.26 -11.70 5.67
CA SER A 102 -1.98 -12.97 5.52
C SER A 102 -3.13 -13.14 6.55
N GLN A 103 -4.09 -14.00 6.21
CA GLN A 103 -5.17 -14.39 7.13
C GLN A 103 -4.63 -15.08 8.39
N LEU A 104 -3.55 -15.86 8.27
CA LEU A 104 -2.93 -16.56 9.39
C LEU A 104 -2.44 -15.54 10.43
N VAL A 105 -1.66 -14.55 9.99
CA VAL A 105 -1.15 -13.50 10.89
C VAL A 105 -2.30 -12.71 11.49
N PHE A 106 -3.33 -12.38 10.70
CA PHE A 106 -4.53 -11.69 11.20
C PHE A 106 -5.16 -12.43 12.40
N PHE A 107 -5.46 -13.72 12.28
CA PHE A 107 -6.03 -14.49 13.40
C PHE A 107 -5.06 -14.70 14.55
N PHE A 108 -3.77 -14.88 14.25
CA PHE A 108 -2.73 -15.02 15.26
C PHE A 108 -2.62 -13.77 16.15
N MET A 109 -2.70 -12.57 15.57
CA MET A 109 -2.67 -11.32 16.34
C MET A 109 -3.90 -11.17 17.24
N TRP A 110 -5.08 -11.60 16.79
CA TRP A 110 -6.27 -11.64 17.65
C TRP A 110 -6.13 -12.62 18.80
N ILE A 111 -5.53 -13.79 18.56
CA ILE A 111 -5.26 -14.76 19.63
C ILE A 111 -4.32 -14.15 20.66
N ILE A 112 -3.23 -13.50 20.24
CA ILE A 112 -2.31 -12.79 21.16
C ILE A 112 -3.06 -11.75 21.98
N LEU A 113 -3.88 -10.92 21.35
CA LEU A 113 -4.64 -9.88 22.05
C LEU A 113 -5.64 -10.48 23.06
N ILE A 114 -6.37 -11.53 22.69
CA ILE A 114 -7.33 -12.20 23.57
C ILE A 114 -6.62 -12.85 24.76
N VAL A 115 -5.51 -13.57 24.51
CA VAL A 115 -4.69 -14.17 25.57
C VAL A 115 -4.19 -13.08 26.51
N TRP A 116 -3.72 -11.95 25.97
CA TRP A 116 -3.30 -10.82 26.78
C TRP A 116 -4.47 -10.27 27.63
N ILE A 117 -5.66 -10.06 27.07
CA ILE A 117 -6.81 -9.61 27.86
C ILE A 117 -7.14 -10.57 29.01
N ILE A 118 -7.18 -11.88 28.74
CA ILE A 118 -7.51 -12.91 29.75
C ILE A 118 -6.48 -12.92 30.88
N VAL A 119 -5.19 -12.93 30.53
CA VAL A 119 -4.10 -12.94 31.52
C VAL A 119 -4.11 -11.64 32.33
N GLY A 120 -4.33 -10.50 31.69
CA GLY A 120 -4.46 -9.20 32.37
C GLY A 120 -5.57 -9.17 33.41
N ILE A 121 -6.74 -9.75 33.09
CA ILE A 121 -7.86 -9.87 34.02
C ILE A 121 -7.49 -10.75 35.23
N ILE A 122 -6.83 -11.89 35.00
CA ILE A 122 -6.45 -12.82 36.07
C ILE A 122 -5.43 -12.19 37.03
N TYR A 123 -4.42 -11.50 36.50
CA TYR A 123 -3.34 -10.91 37.29
C TYR A 123 -3.61 -9.47 37.76
N LYS A 124 -4.81 -8.94 37.51
CA LYS A 124 -5.21 -7.55 37.83
C LYS A 124 -4.31 -6.49 37.18
N ALA A 125 -3.79 -6.78 35.99
CA ALA A 125 -3.05 -5.86 35.11
C ALA A 125 -1.99 -4.96 35.83
N PRO A 126 -0.92 -5.54 36.40
CA PRO A 126 0.16 -4.74 37.01
C PRO A 126 0.86 -3.84 35.98
N ASP A 127 1.62 -2.82 36.40
CA ASP A 127 2.23 -1.85 35.47
C ASP A 127 3.11 -2.51 34.40
N ASN A 128 3.90 -3.53 34.77
CA ASN A 128 4.70 -4.30 33.82
C ASN A 128 3.84 -4.98 32.74
N TRP A 129 2.59 -5.34 33.05
CA TRP A 129 1.66 -5.94 32.08
C TRP A 129 1.25 -4.94 31.00
N GLN A 130 1.03 -3.69 31.41
CA GLN A 130 0.68 -2.56 30.55
C GLN A 130 1.86 -2.15 29.67
N ILE A 131 3.04 -2.00 30.28
CA ILE A 131 4.29 -1.67 29.59
C ILE A 131 4.61 -2.69 28.49
N VAL A 132 4.45 -3.99 28.77
CA VAL A 132 4.70 -5.05 27.77
C VAL A 132 3.79 -4.93 26.54
N MET A 133 2.52 -4.57 26.72
CA MET A 133 1.62 -4.34 25.58
C MET A 133 2.03 -3.10 24.78
N GLN A 134 2.30 -2.00 25.48
CA GLN A 134 2.76 -0.75 24.86
C GLN A 134 4.02 -0.97 24.04
N ASP A 135 5.07 -1.51 24.64
CA ASP A 135 6.37 -1.67 23.97
C ASP A 135 6.32 -2.76 22.90
N GLY A 136 5.64 -3.87 23.18
CA GLY A 136 5.43 -4.94 22.21
C GLY A 136 4.70 -4.45 20.96
N GLN A 137 3.64 -3.65 21.14
CA GLN A 137 2.96 -3.02 20.03
C GLN A 137 3.84 -2.01 19.31
N SER A 138 4.59 -1.18 20.02
CA SER A 138 5.45 -0.16 19.39
C SER A 138 6.52 -0.79 18.47
N ILE A 139 7.12 -1.91 18.91
CA ILE A 139 8.04 -2.72 18.09
C ILE A 139 7.31 -3.27 16.87
N GLN A 140 6.11 -3.83 17.08
CA GLN A 140 5.29 -4.34 15.99
C GLN A 140 4.93 -3.24 14.98
N SER A 141 4.55 -2.04 15.43
CA SER A 141 4.22 -0.88 14.58
C SER A 141 5.40 -0.50 13.70
N TYR A 142 6.59 -0.39 14.30
CA TYR A 142 7.80 -0.01 13.58
C TYR A 142 8.16 -0.99 12.45
N PHE A 143 8.04 -2.30 12.70
CA PHE A 143 8.16 -3.29 11.63
C PHE A 143 7.05 -3.16 10.60
N TRP A 144 5.81 -2.95 11.04
CA TRP A 144 4.65 -2.84 10.15
C TRP A 144 4.74 -1.64 9.22
N ASP A 145 5.16 -0.48 9.71
CA ASP A 145 5.31 0.75 8.94
C ASP A 145 6.39 0.60 7.87
N THR A 146 7.50 -0.06 8.21
CA THR A 146 8.55 -0.46 7.27
C THR A 146 7.98 -1.32 6.13
N LEU A 147 7.17 -2.33 6.48
CA LEU A 147 6.55 -3.24 5.51
C LEU A 147 5.44 -2.56 4.68
N LEU A 148 4.64 -1.70 5.32
CA LEU A 148 3.60 -0.91 4.68
C LEU A 148 4.19 0.05 3.65
N MET A 149 5.28 0.72 4.00
CA MET A 149 5.99 1.62 3.09
C MET A 149 6.47 0.83 1.88
N ARG A 150 7.12 -0.32 2.09
CA ARG A 150 7.54 -1.21 1.00
C ARG A 150 6.38 -1.66 0.12
N GLN A 151 5.27 -2.10 0.73
CA GLN A 151 4.08 -2.55 0.00
C GLN A 151 3.51 -1.43 -0.88
N GLN A 152 3.42 -0.20 -0.36
CA GLN A 152 2.95 0.98 -1.11
C GLN A 152 3.84 1.29 -2.32
N LEU A 153 5.15 1.32 -2.12
CA LEU A 153 6.11 1.66 -3.17
C LEU A 153 6.11 0.61 -4.28
N ASN A 154 6.09 -0.68 -3.91
CA ASN A 154 6.00 -1.80 -4.85
C ASN A 154 4.70 -1.76 -5.65
N SER A 155 3.55 -1.70 -4.97
CA SER A 155 2.23 -1.65 -5.61
C SER A 155 2.13 -0.48 -6.59
N SER A 156 2.59 0.71 -6.19
CA SER A 156 2.59 1.89 -7.05
C SER A 156 3.42 1.71 -8.31
N HIS A 157 4.62 1.18 -8.16
CA HIS A 157 5.47 0.88 -9.31
C HIS A 157 4.80 -0.11 -10.27
N GLU A 158 4.20 -1.19 -9.76
CA GLU A 158 3.46 -2.16 -10.56
C GLU A 158 2.29 -1.50 -11.32
N HIS A 159 1.49 -0.65 -10.66
CA HIS A 159 0.38 0.07 -11.29
C HIS A 159 0.81 1.00 -12.42
N VAL A 160 1.92 1.74 -12.24
CA VAL A 160 2.46 2.60 -13.31
C VAL A 160 2.88 1.76 -14.52
N TRP A 161 3.55 0.64 -14.30
CA TRP A 161 3.94 -0.27 -15.38
C TRP A 161 2.74 -0.87 -16.13
N ILE A 162 1.71 -1.27 -15.40
CA ILE A 162 0.47 -1.81 -15.98
C ILE A 162 -0.19 -0.75 -16.87
N CYS A 163 -0.31 0.49 -16.40
CA CYS A 163 -0.83 1.59 -17.21
C CYS A 163 0.02 1.82 -18.46
N ALA A 164 1.35 1.79 -18.34
CA ALA A 164 2.24 1.97 -19.49
C ALA A 164 2.05 0.83 -20.54
N ASN A 165 1.89 -0.42 -20.09
CA ASN A 165 1.72 -1.57 -20.98
C ASN A 165 0.41 -1.47 -21.76
N ILE A 166 -0.68 -1.18 -21.05
CA ILE A 166 -2.01 -1.02 -21.63
C ILE A 166 -2.02 0.11 -22.66
N ARG A 167 -1.41 1.27 -22.34
CA ARG A 167 -1.33 2.41 -23.28
C ARG A 167 -0.49 2.09 -24.51
N SER A 168 0.61 1.35 -24.34
CA SER A 168 1.48 0.95 -25.44
C SER A 168 0.71 0.06 -26.44
N ARG A 169 0.00 -0.97 -25.94
CA ARG A 169 -0.84 -1.84 -26.77
C ARG A 169 -2.02 -1.08 -27.39
N LEU A 170 -2.68 -0.24 -26.61
CA LEU A 170 -3.84 0.55 -27.06
C LEU A 170 -3.49 1.44 -28.26
N LYS A 171 -2.29 2.04 -28.29
CA LYS A 171 -1.83 2.81 -29.45
C LYS A 171 -1.66 1.95 -30.70
N THR A 172 -1.19 0.71 -30.57
CA THR A 172 -1.10 -0.24 -31.68
C THR A 172 -2.49 -0.66 -32.17
N ILE A 173 -3.39 -1.00 -31.25
CA ILE A 173 -4.79 -1.34 -31.57
C ILE A 173 -5.46 -0.19 -32.32
N LYS A 174 -5.33 1.04 -31.80
CA LYS A 174 -5.83 2.26 -32.44
C LYS A 174 -5.25 2.46 -33.85
N ARG A 175 -3.95 2.19 -34.05
CA ARG A 175 -3.31 2.26 -35.38
C ARG A 175 -3.95 1.30 -36.36
N PHE A 176 -4.17 0.03 -35.97
CA PHE A 176 -4.80 -0.96 -36.85
C PHE A 176 -6.23 -0.57 -37.21
N CYS A 177 -7.05 -0.23 -36.22
CA CYS A 177 -8.45 0.16 -36.44
C CYS A 177 -8.58 1.39 -37.36
N THR A 178 -7.74 2.41 -37.17
CA THR A 178 -7.78 3.63 -38.01
C THR A 178 -7.23 3.43 -39.42
N THR A 179 -6.45 2.38 -39.67
CA THR A 179 -5.89 2.09 -41.00
C THR A 179 -6.99 1.63 -41.97
N GLU A 180 -8.06 1.00 -41.47
CA GLU A 180 -9.17 0.51 -42.28
C GLU A 180 -10.24 1.57 -42.56
N ASP A 181 -10.53 2.47 -41.61
CA ASP A 181 -11.45 3.61 -41.83
C ASP A 181 -11.01 4.47 -43.04
N ARG A 182 -9.71 4.56 -43.31
CA ARG A 182 -9.15 5.20 -44.51
C ARG A 182 -9.45 4.48 -45.82
N LYS A 183 -9.78 3.18 -45.78
CA LYS A 183 -10.13 2.36 -46.96
C LYS A 183 -11.62 2.37 -47.31
N GLY A 184 -12.45 3.14 -46.59
CA GLY A 184 -13.78 3.57 -47.05
C GLY A 184 -14.99 2.73 -46.60
N ASN A 185 -14.82 1.73 -45.73
CA ASN A 185 -15.95 1.04 -45.12
C ASN A 185 -16.42 1.79 -43.87
N LYS A 186 -17.55 2.51 -43.97
CA LYS A 186 -18.23 3.07 -42.80
C LYS A 186 -18.74 1.92 -41.93
N SER A 187 -18.12 1.75 -40.76
CA SER A 187 -18.54 0.77 -39.77
C SER A 187 -19.97 1.08 -39.30
N THR A 188 -20.87 0.12 -39.44
CA THR A 188 -22.21 0.15 -38.83
C THR A 188 -22.06 0.21 -37.31
N ALA A 189 -22.86 1.03 -36.63
CA ALA A 189 -22.85 1.13 -35.16
C ALA A 189 -23.12 -0.26 -34.55
N CYS A 190 -22.10 -0.87 -33.95
CA CYS A 190 -22.25 -2.12 -33.22
C CYS A 190 -22.73 -1.82 -31.80
N GLN A 191 -23.91 -2.31 -31.44
CA GLN A 191 -24.36 -2.33 -30.05
C GLN A 191 -23.85 -3.60 -29.37
N VAL A 192 -22.96 -3.42 -28.39
CA VAL A 192 -22.39 -4.50 -27.60
C VAL A 192 -23.52 -5.20 -26.83
N LYS A 193 -23.68 -6.52 -27.01
CA LYS A 193 -24.70 -7.30 -26.28
C LYS A 193 -24.42 -7.28 -24.78
N ARG A 194 -25.41 -6.79 -24.02
CA ARG A 194 -25.37 -6.60 -22.55
C ARG A 194 -25.18 -7.91 -21.75
N SER A 195 -25.45 -9.08 -22.33
CA SER A 195 -25.46 -10.36 -21.62
C SER A 195 -24.07 -10.90 -21.25
N ASP A 196 -23.01 -10.51 -21.96
CA ASP A 196 -21.64 -11.00 -21.72
C ASP A 196 -20.79 -10.04 -20.85
N ILE A 197 -21.33 -8.86 -20.52
CA ILE A 197 -20.66 -7.78 -19.77
C ILE A 197 -20.92 -7.91 -18.25
N SER A 198 -21.63 -8.94 -17.80
CA SER A 198 -21.84 -9.15 -16.37
C SER A 198 -20.51 -9.55 -15.73
N ALA A 199 -19.78 -8.53 -15.29
CA ALA A 199 -18.59 -8.64 -14.48
C ALA A 199 -18.97 -9.40 -13.20
N ALA A 200 -18.87 -10.73 -13.26
CA ALA A 200 -19.02 -11.58 -12.09
C ALA A 200 -17.89 -11.20 -11.13
N LEU A 201 -18.21 -10.27 -10.23
CA LEU A 201 -17.34 -9.85 -9.14
C LEU A 201 -16.82 -11.13 -8.47
N PRO A 202 -15.51 -11.26 -8.22
CA PRO A 202 -15.00 -12.36 -7.42
C PRO A 202 -15.81 -12.46 -6.13
N VAL A 203 -16.38 -13.64 -5.86
CA VAL A 203 -17.25 -13.85 -4.71
C VAL A 203 -16.44 -13.58 -3.44
N GLU A 204 -16.73 -12.45 -2.78
CA GLU A 204 -16.11 -12.13 -1.49
C GLU A 204 -16.47 -13.20 -0.46
N SER A 205 -15.47 -13.78 0.19
CA SER A 205 -15.67 -14.71 1.31
C SER A 205 -16.42 -14.02 2.44
N TRP A 206 -17.07 -14.80 3.32
CA TRP A 206 -17.68 -14.26 4.54
C TRP A 206 -16.65 -13.48 5.38
N TYR A 207 -15.42 -14.00 5.44
CA TYR A 207 -14.28 -13.37 6.10
C TYR A 207 -14.00 -12.00 5.48
N ASP A 208 -14.07 -11.93 4.16
CA ASP A 208 -13.80 -10.70 3.44
C ASP A 208 -14.86 -9.64 3.76
N ARG A 209 -16.14 -10.04 3.81
CA ARG A 209 -17.23 -9.12 4.15
C ARG A 209 -17.08 -8.58 5.56
N VAL A 210 -16.75 -9.43 6.53
CA VAL A 210 -16.53 -9.03 7.93
C VAL A 210 -15.36 -8.05 8.04
N CYS A 211 -14.22 -8.36 7.42
CA CYS A 211 -13.05 -7.49 7.48
C CYS A 211 -13.29 -6.14 6.75
N SER A 212 -13.98 -6.16 5.61
CA SER A 212 -14.37 -4.92 4.91
C SER A 212 -15.30 -4.07 5.77
N LYS A 213 -16.29 -4.67 6.44
CA LYS A 213 -17.21 -3.94 7.32
C LYS A 213 -16.50 -3.39 8.55
N ALA A 214 -15.63 -4.18 9.17
CA ALA A 214 -14.82 -3.71 10.30
C ALA A 214 -13.90 -2.55 9.88
N GLY A 215 -13.23 -2.65 8.73
CA GLY A 215 -12.42 -1.57 8.17
C GLY A 215 -13.22 -0.30 7.88
N GLU A 216 -14.42 -0.43 7.31
CA GLU A 216 -15.35 0.68 7.06
C GLU A 216 -15.77 1.38 8.37
N ILE A 217 -16.01 0.61 9.43
CA ILE A 217 -16.38 1.14 10.75
C ILE A 217 -15.20 1.85 11.40
N ILE A 218 -14.04 1.18 11.49
CA ILE A 218 -12.85 1.74 12.16
C ILE A 218 -12.37 2.99 11.43
N GLY A 219 -12.28 2.94 10.10
CA GLY A 219 -11.89 4.07 9.24
C GLY A 219 -13.04 5.04 8.97
N SER A 220 -13.89 5.34 9.95
CA SER A 220 -15.03 6.26 9.78
C SER A 220 -14.88 7.54 10.60
N LEU A 221 -15.47 8.63 10.11
CA LEU A 221 -15.47 9.92 10.82
C LEU A 221 -16.07 9.83 12.24
N PRO A 222 -17.19 9.12 12.50
CA PRO A 222 -17.69 8.94 13.86
C PRO A 222 -16.66 8.33 14.80
N VAL A 223 -15.90 7.31 14.36
CA VAL A 223 -14.83 6.72 15.18
C VAL A 223 -13.72 7.72 15.45
N MET A 224 -13.33 8.55 14.49
CA MET A 224 -12.36 9.64 14.72
C MET A 224 -12.86 10.66 15.76
N ILE A 225 -14.15 11.01 15.73
CA ILE A 225 -14.75 11.92 16.71
C ILE A 225 -14.73 11.29 18.09
N VAL A 226 -15.17 10.03 18.20
CA VAL A 226 -15.16 9.27 19.47
C VAL A 226 -13.73 9.14 20.01
N PHE A 227 -12.74 8.89 19.15
CA PHE A 227 -11.33 8.85 19.52
C PHE A 227 -10.89 10.16 20.19
N TRP A 228 -11.11 11.31 19.54
CA TRP A 228 -10.71 12.60 20.11
C TRP A 228 -11.51 12.99 21.35
N LEU A 229 -12.81 12.68 21.41
CA LEU A 229 -13.60 12.85 22.64
C LEU A 229 -13.04 12.02 23.78
N GLY A 230 -12.60 10.78 23.51
CA GLY A 230 -11.91 9.93 24.47
C GLY A 230 -10.59 10.55 24.96
N ILE A 231 -9.76 11.06 24.05
CA ILE A 231 -8.51 11.75 24.41
C ILE A 231 -8.78 12.99 25.26
N PHE A 232 -9.74 13.85 24.87
CA PHE A 232 -10.07 15.05 25.66
C PHE A 232 -10.64 14.69 27.03
N THR A 233 -11.45 13.64 27.13
CA THR A 233 -11.96 13.13 28.41
C THR A 233 -10.81 12.65 29.28
N TRP A 234 -9.86 11.88 28.72
CA TRP A 234 -8.66 11.42 29.43
C TRP A 234 -7.79 12.59 29.92
N VAL A 235 -7.58 13.62 29.09
CA VAL A 235 -6.87 14.85 29.50
C VAL A 235 -7.56 15.50 30.70
N GLY A 236 -8.89 15.60 30.68
CA GLY A 236 -9.68 16.10 31.81
C GLY A 236 -9.53 15.25 33.07
N CYS A 237 -9.53 13.92 32.94
CA CYS A 237 -9.32 13.00 34.04
C CYS A 237 -7.94 13.14 34.70
N GLY A 238 -6.92 13.64 33.99
CA GLY A 238 -5.58 13.88 34.55
C GLY A 238 -5.55 14.97 35.63
N ALA A 239 -6.54 15.88 35.64
CA ALA A 239 -6.67 16.89 36.68
C ALA A 239 -7.19 16.31 38.02
N VAL A 240 -7.79 15.12 37.99
CA VAL A 240 -8.26 14.40 39.19
C VAL A 240 -7.05 13.75 39.86
N PRO A 241 -6.79 14.00 41.15
CA PRO A 241 -5.67 13.37 41.85
C PRO A 241 -5.84 11.85 41.89
N THR A 242 -4.92 11.12 41.27
CA THR A 242 -4.85 9.65 41.28
C THR A 242 -3.72 9.19 42.21
N ALA A 243 -3.80 7.95 42.68
CA ALA A 243 -2.71 7.35 43.43
C ALA A 243 -1.45 7.30 42.55
N THR A 244 -0.28 7.52 43.15
CA THR A 244 1.00 7.57 42.43
C THR A 244 1.73 6.22 42.38
N GLY A 245 1.15 5.17 42.94
CA GLY A 245 1.84 3.87 43.10
C GLY A 245 3.06 3.89 44.04
N ASN A 246 3.40 5.05 44.59
CA ASN A 246 4.59 5.25 45.42
C ASN A 246 4.52 4.49 46.74
N LYS A 247 5.67 3.95 47.19
CA LYS A 247 5.80 3.29 48.50
C LYS A 247 6.05 4.33 49.60
N PRO A 248 5.51 4.13 50.82
CA PRO A 248 5.78 5.02 51.96
C PRO A 248 7.27 4.97 52.37
N PRO A 249 7.82 6.04 53.00
CA PRO A 249 7.11 7.22 53.51
C PRO A 249 6.80 8.27 52.44
N TYR A 250 5.60 8.85 52.52
CA TYR A 250 5.15 9.90 51.62
C TYR A 250 5.70 11.27 52.05
N SER A 251 6.14 12.07 51.09
CA SER A 251 6.68 13.42 51.31
C SER A 251 6.22 14.36 50.20
N ALA A 252 6.56 15.65 50.28
CA ALA A 252 6.31 16.59 49.18
C ALA A 252 6.98 16.17 47.86
N SER A 253 8.11 15.46 47.93
CA SER A 253 8.82 14.88 46.77
C SER A 253 8.38 13.45 46.44
N ASN A 254 7.55 12.83 47.28
CA ASN A 254 7.00 11.48 47.11
C ASN A 254 5.51 11.45 47.51
N PRO A 255 4.63 12.20 46.82
CA PRO A 255 3.24 12.33 47.23
C PRO A 255 2.48 11.01 47.00
N LYS A 256 1.50 10.72 47.85
CA LYS A 256 0.60 9.55 47.70
C LYS A 256 -0.40 9.72 46.55
N MET A 257 -0.77 10.96 46.24
CA MET A 257 -1.64 11.30 45.13
C MET A 257 -1.02 12.44 44.34
N ALA A 258 -1.07 12.36 43.02
CA ALA A 258 -0.60 13.40 42.12
C ALA A 258 -1.63 13.64 41.01
N LYS A 259 -1.64 14.86 40.49
CA LYS A 259 -2.31 15.16 39.23
C LYS A 259 -1.36 14.83 38.10
N PHE A 260 -1.87 14.34 36.97
CA PHE A 260 -1.07 13.93 35.81
C PHE A 260 0.05 12.93 36.18
N SER A 261 -0.30 11.87 36.92
CA SER A 261 0.66 10.83 37.34
C SER A 261 1.17 10.00 36.16
N ASP A 262 2.29 9.30 36.35
CA ASP A 262 2.83 8.37 35.35
C ASP A 262 1.84 7.22 35.06
N GLU A 263 1.10 6.75 36.08
CA GLU A 263 0.01 5.76 35.92
C GLU A 263 -1.12 6.28 35.01
N TRP A 264 -1.47 7.57 35.11
CA TRP A 264 -2.44 8.21 34.21
C TRP A 264 -1.95 8.24 32.75
N GLN A 265 -0.63 8.42 32.53
CA GLN A 265 -0.03 8.34 31.18
C GLN A 265 0.01 6.89 30.67
N LEU A 266 0.31 5.93 31.54
CA LEU A 266 0.39 4.51 31.19
C LEU A 266 -0.95 3.95 30.69
N TYR A 267 -2.07 4.37 31.28
CA TYR A 267 -3.41 3.95 30.85
C TYR A 267 -3.73 4.37 29.41
N VAL A 268 -3.39 5.61 29.03
CA VAL A 268 -3.64 6.05 27.64
C VAL A 268 -2.69 5.39 26.68
N ASN A 269 -1.43 5.17 27.07
CA ASN A 269 -0.44 4.52 26.21
C ASN A 269 -0.91 3.09 25.89
N THR A 270 -1.32 2.34 26.90
CA THR A 270 -1.85 0.99 26.72
C THR A 270 -3.11 0.97 25.87
N SER A 271 -4.05 1.88 26.12
CA SER A 271 -5.29 1.98 25.33
C SER A 271 -5.02 2.30 23.87
N THR A 272 -4.11 3.25 23.64
CA THR A 272 -3.70 3.69 22.30
C THR A 272 -2.92 2.60 21.58
N ALA A 273 -2.08 1.85 22.29
CA ALA A 273 -1.36 0.70 21.75
C ALA A 273 -2.34 -0.34 21.19
N VAL A 274 -3.38 -0.70 21.94
CA VAL A 274 -4.40 -1.64 21.45
C VAL A 274 -5.10 -1.12 20.19
N ILE A 275 -5.39 0.19 20.12
CA ILE A 275 -5.98 0.80 18.91
C ILE A 275 -5.02 0.70 17.73
N ILE A 276 -3.74 1.04 17.91
CA ILE A 276 -2.71 0.94 16.87
C ILE A 276 -2.59 -0.50 16.38
N LEU A 277 -2.46 -1.45 17.29
CA LEU A 277 -2.38 -2.88 16.99
C LEU A 277 -3.54 -3.33 16.10
N VAL A 278 -4.77 -3.01 16.50
CA VAL A 278 -5.98 -3.35 15.75
C VAL A 278 -5.97 -2.69 14.37
N CYS A 279 -5.68 -1.38 14.29
CA CYS A 279 -5.63 -0.65 13.03
C CYS A 279 -4.57 -1.22 12.07
N CYS A 280 -3.36 -1.51 12.57
CA CYS A 280 -2.27 -2.10 11.80
C CYS A 280 -2.62 -3.47 11.21
N VAL A 281 -3.24 -4.33 12.02
CA VAL A 281 -3.66 -5.67 11.59
C VAL A 281 -4.75 -5.58 10.50
N PHE A 282 -5.75 -4.72 10.68
CA PHE A 282 -6.79 -4.51 9.67
C PHE A 282 -6.25 -3.88 8.38
N LEU A 283 -5.39 -2.88 8.50
CA LEU A 283 -4.83 -2.17 7.36
C LEU A 283 -4.06 -3.14 6.46
N GLN A 284 -3.19 -3.96 7.04
CA GLN A 284 -2.34 -4.86 6.26
C GLN A 284 -3.08 -6.05 5.68
N ASN A 285 -4.05 -6.57 6.41
CA ASN A 285 -4.93 -7.59 5.86
C ASN A 285 -5.77 -7.06 4.70
N THR A 286 -6.36 -5.87 4.85
CA THR A 286 -7.20 -5.23 3.81
C THR A 286 -6.37 -4.96 2.56
N ARG A 287 -5.17 -4.43 2.74
CA ARG A 287 -4.18 -4.18 1.66
C ARG A 287 -3.83 -5.44 0.89
N ALA A 288 -3.31 -6.45 1.58
CA ALA A 288 -2.86 -7.68 0.91
C ALA A 288 -4.00 -8.37 0.15
N ARG A 289 -5.21 -8.33 0.71
CA ARG A 289 -6.40 -8.85 0.02
C ARG A 289 -6.79 -8.00 -1.19
N HIS A 290 -6.75 -6.68 -1.09
CA HIS A 290 -7.05 -5.78 -2.19
C HIS A 290 -6.05 -5.97 -3.35
N ASP A 291 -4.76 -6.05 -3.05
CA ASP A 291 -3.71 -6.28 -4.05
C ASP A 291 -3.96 -7.59 -4.81
N ARG A 292 -4.29 -8.68 -4.10
CA ARG A 292 -4.67 -9.97 -4.72
C ARG A 292 -5.91 -9.88 -5.59
N PHE A 293 -6.90 -9.08 -5.18
CA PHE A 293 -8.12 -8.87 -5.95
C PHE A 293 -7.81 -8.14 -7.26
N ILE A 294 -7.09 -7.02 -7.19
CA ILE A 294 -6.76 -6.22 -8.36
C ILE A 294 -5.84 -6.96 -9.32
N ALA A 295 -4.87 -7.73 -8.82
CA ALA A 295 -3.97 -8.52 -9.65
C ALA A 295 -4.71 -9.50 -10.57
N LYS A 296 -5.82 -10.11 -10.10
CA LYS A 296 -6.66 -10.98 -10.93
C LYS A 296 -7.30 -10.22 -12.10
N PHE A 297 -7.86 -9.04 -11.85
CA PHE A 297 -8.46 -8.23 -12.91
C PHE A 297 -7.43 -7.76 -13.93
N ILE A 298 -6.26 -7.32 -13.46
CA ILE A 298 -5.19 -6.85 -14.34
C ILE A 298 -4.71 -7.98 -15.25
N LEU A 299 -4.66 -9.21 -14.73
CA LEU A 299 -4.32 -10.39 -15.51
C LEU A 299 -5.34 -10.65 -16.62
N GLU A 300 -6.64 -10.59 -16.34
CA GLU A 300 -7.65 -10.79 -17.38
C GLU A 300 -7.61 -9.64 -18.41
N ILE A 301 -7.50 -8.38 -17.97
CA ILE A 301 -7.31 -7.23 -18.86
C ILE A 301 -6.11 -7.43 -19.78
N SER A 302 -4.98 -7.87 -19.23
CA SER A 302 -3.78 -8.12 -20.01
C SER A 302 -3.97 -9.27 -21.02
N ARG A 303 -4.71 -10.33 -20.68
CA ARG A 303 -5.01 -11.41 -21.63
C ARG A 303 -5.88 -10.92 -22.77
N MET A 304 -6.89 -10.09 -22.46
CA MET A 304 -7.76 -9.50 -23.47
C MET A 304 -7.00 -8.56 -24.40
N ASP A 305 -6.14 -7.70 -23.88
CA ASP A 305 -5.29 -6.83 -24.70
C ASP A 305 -4.39 -7.64 -25.65
N GLN A 306 -3.81 -8.74 -25.17
CA GLN A 306 -3.00 -9.63 -26.01
C GLN A 306 -3.84 -10.35 -27.07
N ALA A 307 -5.06 -10.77 -26.74
CA ALA A 307 -5.98 -11.41 -27.69
C ALA A 307 -6.39 -10.43 -28.79
N ILE A 308 -6.80 -9.22 -28.42
CA ILE A 308 -7.17 -8.14 -29.36
C ILE A 308 -6.00 -7.82 -30.29
N GLU A 309 -4.81 -7.59 -29.74
CA GLU A 309 -3.62 -7.29 -30.54
C GLU A 309 -3.27 -8.44 -31.48
N ARG A 310 -3.27 -9.69 -30.99
CA ARG A 310 -2.98 -10.86 -31.83
C ARG A 310 -3.98 -10.99 -32.97
N HIS A 311 -5.27 -10.79 -32.71
CA HIS A 311 -6.32 -10.86 -33.72
C HIS A 311 -6.11 -9.84 -34.83
N LEU A 312 -5.88 -8.58 -34.47
CA LEU A 312 -5.61 -7.50 -35.42
C LEU A 312 -4.31 -7.74 -36.20
N ARG A 313 -3.23 -8.15 -35.53
CA ARG A 313 -1.97 -8.47 -36.21
C ARG A 313 -2.12 -9.61 -37.22
N THR A 314 -2.97 -10.58 -36.91
CA THR A 314 -3.26 -11.71 -37.81
C THR A 314 -4.04 -11.24 -39.03
N TYR A 315 -5.07 -10.41 -38.81
CA TYR A 315 -5.89 -9.85 -39.89
C TYR A 315 -5.08 -8.95 -40.83
N PHE A 316 -4.23 -8.08 -40.28
CA PHE A 316 -3.39 -7.15 -41.06
C PHE A 316 -2.04 -7.76 -41.52
N CYS A 317 -1.75 -9.01 -41.14
CA CYS A 317 -0.47 -9.68 -41.36
C CYS A 317 0.75 -8.87 -40.87
N ASP A 318 0.62 -8.18 -39.73
CA ASP A 318 1.68 -7.33 -39.14
C ASP A 318 2.24 -7.95 -37.87
N PHE A 319 3.24 -8.81 -38.03
CA PHE A 319 3.90 -9.53 -36.92
C PHE A 319 5.26 -8.94 -36.52
N GLU A 320 5.82 -8.05 -37.34
CA GLU A 320 7.16 -7.46 -37.13
C GLU A 320 7.09 -6.07 -36.54
N THR A 321 5.99 -5.33 -36.73
CA THR A 321 5.93 -3.96 -36.24
C THR A 321 5.78 -3.93 -34.74
N ASP A 322 6.81 -3.39 -34.12
CA ASP A 322 6.91 -3.08 -32.72
C ASP A 322 5.79 -2.17 -32.17
N ASN A 323 5.39 -2.44 -30.93
CA ASN A 323 4.51 -1.54 -30.19
C ASN A 323 5.23 -0.20 -29.89
N PRO A 324 4.50 0.93 -29.81
CA PRO A 324 5.11 2.22 -29.53
C PRO A 324 5.54 2.33 -28.06
N ASN A 325 6.67 2.98 -27.83
CA ASN A 325 7.14 3.32 -26.48
C ASN A 325 6.20 4.37 -25.85
N VAL A 326 5.82 4.16 -24.59
CA VAL A 326 5.04 5.09 -23.78
C VAL A 326 5.90 5.56 -22.62
N CYS A 327 6.03 6.87 -22.50
CA CYS A 327 6.66 7.52 -21.36
C CYS A 327 5.57 7.98 -20.37
N ILE A 328 5.66 7.54 -19.12
CA ILE A 328 4.92 8.12 -18.01
C ILE A 328 5.89 9.05 -17.27
N PRO A 329 5.69 10.38 -17.39
CA PRO A 329 6.63 11.35 -16.84
C PRO A 329 6.50 11.41 -15.32
N THR A 330 7.63 11.67 -14.67
CA THR A 330 7.69 11.97 -13.25
C THR A 330 7.42 13.44 -12.97
N HIS A 331 6.57 13.72 -11.98
CA HIS A 331 6.29 15.09 -11.58
C HIS A 331 7.51 15.75 -10.96
N LYS A 332 7.74 17.03 -11.29
CA LYS A 332 8.79 17.85 -10.67
C LYS A 332 8.56 17.93 -9.16
N ARG A 333 9.62 17.71 -8.38
CA ARG A 333 9.59 17.65 -6.91
C ARG A 333 10.39 18.80 -6.30
N ASN A 334 9.85 19.37 -5.23
CA ASN A 334 10.59 20.33 -4.39
C ASN A 334 11.66 19.60 -3.59
N ASN A 335 12.65 20.34 -3.07
CA ASN A 335 13.74 19.76 -2.29
C ASN A 335 13.26 19.08 -1.01
N LEU A 336 12.23 19.63 -0.36
CA LEU A 336 11.61 19.01 0.82
C LEU A 336 10.97 17.66 0.46
N THR A 337 10.18 17.61 -0.62
CA THR A 337 9.59 16.36 -1.14
C THR A 337 10.65 15.32 -1.46
N LYS A 338 11.78 15.72 -2.04
CA LYS A 338 12.90 14.81 -2.33
C LYS A 338 13.49 14.21 -1.05
N CYS A 339 13.62 15.01 0.02
CA CYS A 339 14.09 14.53 1.31
C CYS A 339 13.11 13.53 1.96
N ILE A 340 11.81 13.80 1.85
CA ILE A 340 10.76 12.89 2.34
C ILE A 340 10.78 11.58 1.56
N ASP A 341 10.90 11.65 0.23
CA ASP A 341 11.00 10.46 -0.63
C ASP A 341 12.26 9.65 -0.35
N TRP A 342 13.39 10.33 -0.12
CA TRP A 342 14.63 9.70 0.29
C TRP A 342 14.46 8.87 1.56
N TYR A 343 13.84 9.47 2.59
CA TYR A 343 13.56 8.78 3.84
C TYR A 343 12.63 7.59 3.63
N ALA A 344 11.55 7.79 2.86
CA ALA A 344 10.59 6.74 2.53
C ALA A 344 11.22 5.56 1.79
N ASP A 345 12.15 5.83 0.86
CA ASP A 345 12.90 4.79 0.16
C ASP A 345 13.81 4.02 1.15
N VAL A 346 14.53 4.73 2.04
CA VAL A 346 15.38 4.09 3.07
C VAL A 346 14.56 3.18 3.99
N ILE A 347 13.41 3.65 4.47
CA ILE A 347 12.52 2.84 5.32
C ILE A 347 11.89 1.70 4.54
N GLY A 348 11.38 1.95 3.32
CA GLY A 348 10.72 0.93 2.49
C GLY A 348 11.67 -0.09 1.85
N THR A 349 12.98 0.14 1.88
CA THR A 349 13.98 -0.85 1.43
C THR A 349 14.36 -1.79 2.58
N GLY A 350 15.14 -2.81 2.26
CA GLY A 350 15.66 -3.69 3.30
C GLY A 350 16.63 -3.01 4.28
N ILE A 351 17.07 -1.78 4.00
CA ILE A 351 17.87 -0.97 4.93
C ILE A 351 17.07 -0.67 6.20
N GLY A 352 15.80 -0.27 6.08
CA GLY A 352 14.91 -0.04 7.23
C GLY A 352 14.82 -1.27 8.14
N VAL A 353 14.65 -2.46 7.55
CA VAL A 353 14.64 -3.73 8.31
C VAL A 353 15.97 -4.00 8.99
N CYS A 354 17.11 -3.76 8.33
CA CYS A 354 18.43 -3.91 8.94
C CYS A 354 18.63 -2.95 10.12
N ILE A 355 18.18 -1.70 9.99
CA ILE A 355 18.19 -0.72 11.09
C ILE A 355 17.33 -1.24 12.24
N ALA A 356 16.13 -1.75 11.95
CA ALA A 356 15.24 -2.29 12.97
C ALA A 356 15.83 -3.45 13.75
N VAL A 357 16.41 -4.43 13.05
CA VAL A 357 17.12 -5.54 13.67
C VAL A 357 18.30 -5.05 14.51
N GLY A 358 19.06 -4.07 14.00
CA GLY A 358 20.18 -3.47 14.72
C GLY A 358 19.76 -2.80 16.03
N VAL A 359 18.69 -2.00 16.00
CA VAL A 359 18.16 -1.32 17.20
C VAL A 359 17.68 -2.33 18.23
N ILE A 360 16.95 -3.37 17.81
CA ILE A 360 16.46 -4.42 18.72
C ILE A 360 17.64 -5.19 19.34
N ALA A 361 18.67 -5.50 18.54
CA ALA A 361 19.87 -6.17 19.05
C ALA A 361 20.60 -5.32 20.11
N VAL A 362 20.73 -4.01 19.87
CA VAL A 362 21.30 -3.06 20.84
C VAL A 362 20.44 -2.97 22.10
N TRP A 363 19.11 -2.87 21.95
CA TRP A 363 18.19 -2.83 23.08
C TRP A 363 18.30 -4.08 23.97
N ILE A 364 18.34 -5.28 23.36
CA ILE A 364 18.55 -6.54 24.09
C ILE A 364 19.91 -6.53 24.81
N ALA A 365 20.97 -6.03 24.16
CA ALA A 365 22.31 -5.97 24.76
C ALA A 365 22.36 -5.04 25.99
N ILE A 366 21.58 -3.95 26.00
CA ILE A 366 21.49 -3.00 27.11
C ILE A 366 20.64 -3.56 28.28
N GLY A 367 19.84 -4.61 28.05
CA GLY A 367 18.98 -5.22 29.06
C GLY A 367 19.71 -5.72 30.30
N LYS A 368 20.84 -6.42 30.11
CA LYS A 368 21.65 -6.93 31.23
C LYS A 368 22.26 -5.80 32.08
N PRO A 369 22.92 -4.77 31.52
CA PRO A 369 23.37 -3.59 32.27
C PRO A 369 22.26 -2.88 33.06
N MET A 370 21.05 -2.79 32.50
CA MET A 370 19.91 -2.12 33.15
C MET A 370 19.06 -3.04 34.03
N SER A 371 19.50 -4.29 34.25
CA SER A 371 18.79 -5.28 35.07
C SER A 371 17.34 -5.54 34.63
N TRP A 372 17.03 -5.37 33.33
CA TRP A 372 15.70 -5.61 32.77
C TRP A 372 14.56 -4.86 33.48
N ASN A 373 14.83 -3.65 33.98
CA ASN A 373 13.85 -2.84 34.72
C ASN A 373 12.87 -2.07 33.80
N GLY A 374 11.90 -1.36 34.38
CA GLY A 374 10.91 -0.59 33.62
C GLY A 374 11.52 0.48 32.70
N ASN A 375 12.63 1.12 33.12
CA ASN A 375 13.36 2.06 32.26
C ASN A 375 13.99 1.39 31.03
N TRP A 376 14.42 0.13 31.13
CA TRP A 376 14.92 -0.62 29.97
C TRP A 376 13.81 -0.89 28.94
N TRP A 377 12.62 -1.23 29.40
CA TRP A 377 11.42 -1.38 28.55
C TRP A 377 11.06 -0.04 27.89
N LEU A 378 10.95 1.04 28.68
CA LEU A 378 10.55 2.37 28.17
C LEU A 378 11.51 2.96 27.12
N ILE A 379 12.80 2.61 27.12
CA ILE A 379 13.76 3.08 26.10
C ILE A 379 13.33 2.66 24.70
N ILE A 380 12.95 1.38 24.52
CA ILE A 380 12.54 0.91 23.19
C ILE A 380 11.24 1.59 22.78
N GLY A 381 10.27 1.68 23.69
CA GLY A 381 9.00 2.35 23.45
C GLY A 381 9.16 3.82 23.09
N THR A 382 10.10 4.53 23.71
CA THR A 382 10.39 5.94 23.39
C THR A 382 11.02 6.09 22.01
N TYR A 383 11.99 5.24 21.67
CA TYR A 383 12.60 5.23 20.33
C TYR A 383 11.57 4.92 19.25
N THR A 384 10.83 3.82 19.39
CA THR A 384 9.83 3.37 18.41
C THR A 384 8.67 4.35 18.33
N GLY A 385 8.25 4.98 19.43
CA GLY A 385 7.24 6.02 19.43
C GLY A 385 7.65 7.28 18.66
N LEU A 386 8.89 7.77 18.86
CA LEU A 386 9.40 8.94 18.13
C LEU A 386 9.58 8.65 16.63
N VAL A 387 10.09 7.47 16.29
CA VAL A 387 10.28 7.06 14.88
C VAL A 387 8.93 6.76 14.21
N GLY A 388 8.04 6.02 14.88
CA GLY A 388 6.69 5.73 14.42
C GLY A 388 5.85 6.99 14.21
N PHE A 389 6.03 8.00 15.06
CA PHE A 389 5.45 9.32 14.83
C PHE A 389 5.92 9.92 13.50
N LEU A 390 7.22 10.00 13.24
CA LEU A 390 7.76 10.49 11.97
C LEU A 390 7.26 9.65 10.78
N ASP A 391 7.33 8.33 10.90
CA ASP A 391 6.91 7.38 9.88
C ASP A 391 5.43 7.55 9.54
N GLY A 392 4.56 7.78 10.52
CA GLY A 392 3.14 8.06 10.30
C GLY A 392 2.90 9.29 9.40
N PHE A 393 3.68 10.38 9.58
CA PHE A 393 3.61 11.55 8.71
C PHE A 393 4.15 11.26 7.31
N VAL A 394 5.33 10.63 7.22
CA VAL A 394 5.97 10.33 5.93
C VAL A 394 5.12 9.36 5.11
N LEU A 395 4.64 8.29 5.73
CA LEU A 395 3.81 7.26 5.11
C LEU A 395 2.52 7.85 4.56
N ARG A 396 1.85 8.75 5.30
CA ARG A 396 0.67 9.43 4.77
C ARG A 396 0.99 10.32 3.57
N GLN A 397 2.04 11.12 3.64
CA GLN A 397 2.38 12.03 2.54
C GLN A 397 2.78 11.25 1.27
N VAL A 398 3.60 10.21 1.43
CA VAL A 398 3.98 9.33 0.31
C VAL A 398 2.74 8.64 -0.26
N TYR A 399 1.86 8.13 0.59
CA TYR A 399 0.61 7.49 0.17
C TYR A 399 -0.29 8.43 -0.64
N PHE A 400 -0.52 9.65 -0.15
CA PHE A 400 -1.36 10.63 -0.85
C PHE A 400 -0.84 10.90 -2.26
N LYS A 401 0.48 11.13 -2.40
CA LYS A 401 1.10 11.36 -3.70
C LYS A 401 0.99 10.15 -4.63
N ILE A 402 1.18 8.93 -4.10
CA ILE A 402 1.04 7.69 -4.86
C ILE A 402 -0.38 7.60 -5.44
N VAL A 403 -1.41 7.80 -4.61
CA VAL A 403 -2.81 7.71 -5.05
C VAL A 403 -3.11 8.75 -6.12
N VAL A 404 -2.72 10.01 -5.95
CA VAL A 404 -2.95 11.06 -6.96
C VAL A 404 -2.27 10.70 -8.29
N HIS A 405 -1.04 10.20 -8.25
CA HIS A 405 -0.32 9.83 -9.46
C HIS A 405 -0.95 8.61 -10.17
N GLU A 406 -1.33 7.57 -9.43
CA GLU A 406 -2.02 6.41 -9.98
C GLU A 406 -3.37 6.78 -10.59
N GLU A 407 -4.17 7.59 -9.88
CA GLU A 407 -5.46 8.05 -10.38
C GLU A 407 -5.33 8.82 -11.69
N SER A 408 -4.30 9.68 -11.81
CA SER A 408 -4.00 10.40 -13.06
C SER A 408 -3.63 9.45 -14.20
N ASN A 409 -2.86 8.39 -13.92
CA ASN A 409 -2.46 7.41 -14.92
C ASN A 409 -3.67 6.58 -15.42
N TYR A 410 -4.52 6.11 -14.50
CA TYR A 410 -5.75 5.39 -14.87
C TYR A 410 -6.75 6.29 -15.60
N ALA A 411 -6.86 7.57 -15.23
CA ALA A 411 -7.68 8.54 -15.96
C ALA A 411 -7.18 8.74 -17.40
N THR A 412 -5.86 8.82 -17.59
CA THR A 412 -5.26 8.92 -18.94
C THR A 412 -5.55 7.67 -19.78
N VAL A 413 -5.47 6.47 -19.21
CA VAL A 413 -5.85 5.22 -19.89
C VAL A 413 -7.32 5.27 -20.32
N ALA A 414 -8.21 5.72 -19.43
CA ALA A 414 -9.62 5.84 -19.73
C ALA A 414 -9.90 6.86 -20.85
N GLU A 415 -9.23 8.02 -20.83
CA GLU A 415 -9.34 9.03 -21.89
C GLU A 415 -8.88 8.50 -23.25
N GLU A 416 -7.75 7.79 -23.30
CA GLU A 416 -7.25 7.16 -24.54
C GLU A 416 -8.22 6.07 -25.05
N ASP A 417 -8.81 5.27 -24.14
CA ASP A 417 -9.85 4.29 -24.46
C ASP A 417 -11.07 4.99 -25.07
N TYR A 418 -11.62 6.02 -24.41
CA TYR A 418 -12.77 6.76 -24.90
C TYR A 418 -12.51 7.37 -26.27
N GLY A 419 -11.31 7.90 -26.49
CA GLY A 419 -10.89 8.39 -27.79
C GLY A 419 -10.86 7.30 -28.87
N LEU A 420 -10.54 6.04 -28.53
CA LEU A 420 -10.65 4.92 -29.46
C LEU A 420 -12.11 4.56 -29.76
N PHE A 421 -12.96 4.42 -28.73
CA PHE A 421 -14.38 4.08 -28.93
C PHE A 421 -15.13 5.14 -29.75
N GLN A 422 -14.81 6.42 -29.55
CA GLN A 422 -15.36 7.52 -30.35
C GLN A 422 -14.97 7.42 -31.82
N ILE A 423 -13.72 7.05 -32.13
CA ILE A 423 -13.26 6.85 -33.50
C ILE A 423 -14.00 5.66 -34.13
N LEU A 424 -14.17 4.58 -33.38
CA LEU A 424 -14.86 3.36 -33.84
C LEU A 424 -16.39 3.50 -33.92
N GLY A 425 -16.97 4.59 -33.41
CA GLY A 425 -18.42 4.79 -33.37
C GLY A 425 -19.17 3.81 -32.44
N ILE A 426 -18.50 3.29 -31.41
CA ILE A 426 -19.08 2.34 -30.45
C ILE A 426 -19.72 3.12 -29.29
N GLU A 427 -21.01 2.93 -29.08
CA GLU A 427 -21.70 3.45 -27.90
C GLU A 427 -21.38 2.59 -26.67
N LEU A 428 -20.71 3.18 -25.69
CA LEU A 428 -20.35 2.51 -24.44
C LEU A 428 -21.55 2.50 -23.48
N PRO A 429 -21.91 1.32 -22.93
CA PRO A 429 -22.87 1.24 -21.82
C PRO A 429 -22.38 1.99 -20.58
N ASP A 430 -23.31 2.43 -19.73
CA ASP A 430 -23.01 3.15 -18.47
C ASP A 430 -22.01 2.39 -17.57
N ASP A 431 -22.03 1.05 -17.60
CA ASP A 431 -21.15 0.18 -16.80
C ASP A 431 -19.67 0.27 -17.24
N CYS A 432 -19.40 0.74 -18.46
CA CYS A 432 -18.06 0.98 -18.99
C CYS A 432 -17.51 2.37 -18.62
N ILE A 433 -18.37 3.22 -18.06
CA ILE A 433 -18.04 4.55 -17.58
C ILE A 433 -17.82 4.45 -16.08
N ALA A 434 -16.57 4.67 -15.64
CA ALA A 434 -16.27 4.85 -14.23
C ALA A 434 -16.86 6.19 -13.79
N ASN A 435 -18.16 6.23 -13.51
CA ASN A 435 -18.84 7.44 -13.05
C ASN A 435 -18.31 7.77 -11.66
N ILE A 436 -17.34 8.67 -11.59
CA ILE A 436 -16.79 9.17 -10.32
C ILE A 436 -17.93 9.78 -9.49
N ASP A 437 -18.92 10.39 -10.14
CA ASP A 437 -20.12 10.96 -9.52
C ASP A 437 -21.09 9.92 -8.94
N SER A 438 -20.96 8.63 -9.31
CA SER A 438 -21.71 7.52 -8.69
C SER A 438 -21.22 7.17 -7.29
N PHE A 439 -20.08 7.75 -6.84
CA PHE A 439 -19.75 7.80 -5.43
C PHE A 439 -20.81 8.67 -4.72
N ALA A 440 -21.89 8.01 -4.30
CA ALA A 440 -22.92 8.54 -3.43
C ALA A 440 -22.41 9.37 -2.21
N PRO A 441 -21.19 9.19 -1.64
CA PRO A 441 -20.72 10.04 -0.56
C PRO A 441 -20.06 11.37 -0.98
N LEU A 442 -19.82 11.68 -2.25
CA LEU A 442 -19.16 12.95 -2.67
C LEU A 442 -19.92 14.21 -2.22
N LYS A 443 -21.24 14.11 -2.04
CA LYS A 443 -22.09 15.20 -1.54
C LYS A 443 -22.25 15.21 -0.01
N SER A 444 -21.77 14.17 0.70
CA SER A 444 -21.91 14.10 2.15
C SER A 444 -20.88 15.01 2.85
N ILE A 445 -21.34 15.75 3.86
CA ILE A 445 -20.50 16.61 4.71
C ILE A 445 -19.37 15.78 5.34
N THR A 446 -19.67 14.56 5.74
CA THR A 446 -18.71 13.58 6.29
C THR A 446 -17.52 13.36 5.36
N TYR A 447 -17.79 13.20 4.05
CA TYR A 447 -16.76 12.97 3.06
C TYR A 447 -15.85 14.20 2.93
N ARG A 448 -16.44 15.39 2.84
CA ARG A 448 -15.68 16.66 2.72
C ARG A 448 -14.78 16.91 3.92
N ILE A 449 -15.27 16.64 5.14
CA ILE A 449 -14.50 16.79 6.37
C ILE A 449 -13.32 15.82 6.36
N SER A 450 -13.57 14.53 6.13
CA SER A 450 -12.53 13.51 6.08
C SER A 450 -11.50 13.76 4.96
N CYS A 451 -11.90 14.22 3.78
CA CYS A 451 -10.97 14.63 2.72
C CYS A 451 -10.07 15.80 3.14
N LYS A 452 -10.64 16.82 3.80
CA LYS A 452 -9.85 17.94 4.34
C LYS A 452 -8.87 17.46 5.42
N ILE A 453 -9.32 16.63 6.36
CA ILE A 453 -8.47 16.06 7.40
C ILE A 453 -7.31 15.28 6.77
N ASN A 454 -7.61 14.41 5.79
CA ASN A 454 -6.59 13.63 5.10
C ASN A 454 -5.58 14.53 4.38
N SER A 455 -6.06 15.55 3.66
CA SER A 455 -5.21 16.50 2.94
C SER A 455 -4.29 17.33 3.84
N ILE A 456 -4.76 17.71 5.03
CA ILE A 456 -3.94 18.44 6.01
C ILE A 456 -2.86 17.51 6.55
N CYS A 457 -3.26 16.32 6.99
CA CYS A 457 -2.36 15.35 7.59
C CYS A 457 -1.32 14.83 6.58
N SER A 458 -1.63 14.83 5.29
CA SER A 458 -0.74 14.44 4.21
C SER A 458 0.09 15.60 3.65
N SER A 459 0.13 16.78 4.25
CA SER A 459 0.92 17.88 3.67
C SER A 459 2.43 17.70 3.91
N GLU A 460 3.27 18.24 3.02
CA GLU A 460 4.75 18.23 3.20
C GLU A 460 5.16 18.96 4.48
N TRP A 461 4.45 20.05 4.80
CA TRP A 461 4.64 20.84 6.02
C TRP A 461 4.32 20.05 7.28
N SER A 462 3.36 19.11 7.21
CA SER A 462 3.02 18.18 8.28
C SER A 462 4.26 17.39 8.74
N VAL A 463 5.06 16.90 7.80
CA VAL A 463 6.30 16.16 8.07
C VAL A 463 7.37 17.08 8.69
N LEU A 464 7.48 18.32 8.24
CA LEU A 464 8.44 19.27 8.83
C LEU A 464 8.08 19.59 10.28
N VAL A 465 6.79 19.82 10.55
CA VAL A 465 6.26 20.06 11.91
C VAL A 465 6.54 18.86 12.80
N SER A 466 6.42 17.63 12.31
CA SER A 466 6.70 16.44 13.11
C SER A 466 8.17 16.36 13.53
N VAL A 467 9.11 16.70 12.65
CA VAL A 467 10.55 16.78 12.98
C VAL A 467 10.82 17.83 14.06
N VAL A 468 10.21 19.02 13.93
CA VAL A 468 10.33 20.09 14.95
C VAL A 468 9.76 19.63 16.30
N MET A 469 8.63 18.93 16.30
CA MET A 469 8.03 18.36 17.51
C MET A 469 8.93 17.30 18.15
N ILE A 470 9.51 16.38 17.37
CA ILE A 470 10.46 15.38 17.87
C ILE A 470 11.66 16.04 18.54
N ILE A 471 12.27 17.04 17.89
CA ILE A 471 13.40 17.78 18.46
C ILE A 471 13.00 18.44 19.78
N SER A 472 11.80 19.05 19.83
CA SER A 472 11.28 19.68 21.04
C SER A 472 11.07 18.68 22.17
N LEU A 473 10.50 17.50 21.88
CA LEU A 473 10.32 16.41 22.85
C LEU A 473 11.66 15.89 23.37
N ILE A 474 12.65 15.69 22.50
CA ILE A 474 14.01 15.26 22.88
C ILE A 474 14.68 16.29 23.81
N VAL A 475 14.54 17.59 23.52
CA VAL A 475 15.07 18.66 24.38
C VAL A 475 14.40 18.60 25.76
N ILE A 476 13.08 18.48 25.82
CA ILE A 476 12.33 18.40 27.08
C ILE A 476 12.74 17.15 27.88
N ALA A 477 12.82 15.98 27.25
CA ALA A 477 13.24 14.75 27.91
C ALA A 477 14.69 14.82 28.40
N SER A 478 15.57 15.48 27.64
CA SER A 478 16.96 15.71 28.05
C SER A 478 17.05 16.64 29.27
N CYS A 479 16.21 17.70 29.33
CA CYS A 479 16.09 18.54 30.53
C CYS A 479 15.56 17.77 31.74
N LEU A 480 14.73 16.75 31.52
CA LEU A 480 14.22 15.85 32.55
C LEU A 480 15.16 14.66 32.82
N HIS A 481 16.39 14.68 32.31
CA HIS A 481 17.41 13.64 32.49
C HIS A 481 16.94 12.23 32.08
N TRP A 482 16.07 12.13 31.08
CA TRP A 482 15.52 10.85 30.61
C TRP A 482 14.87 10.02 31.73
N SER A 483 14.27 10.70 32.71
CA SER A 483 13.42 10.06 33.73
C SER A 483 12.22 9.34 33.09
N GLU A 484 11.55 8.48 33.84
CA GLU A 484 10.33 7.79 33.41
C GLU A 484 9.28 8.78 32.87
N THR A 485 9.04 9.87 33.60
CA THR A 485 8.17 10.97 33.13
C THR A 485 8.65 11.61 31.83
N GLY A 486 9.96 11.84 31.67
CA GLY A 486 10.53 12.39 30.44
C GLY A 486 10.36 11.47 29.23
N GLN A 487 10.49 10.16 29.43
CA GLN A 487 10.26 9.14 28.41
C GLN A 487 8.78 9.01 28.05
N LEU A 488 7.89 9.01 29.05
CA LEU A 488 6.44 8.98 28.81
C LEU A 488 5.93 10.24 28.11
N ILE A 489 6.46 11.43 28.41
CA ILE A 489 6.15 12.68 27.69
C ILE A 489 6.55 12.59 26.22
N CYS A 490 7.65 11.90 25.88
CA CYS A 490 8.00 11.66 24.48
C CYS A 490 7.01 10.69 23.83
N ASN A 491 6.64 9.62 24.53
CA ASN A 491 5.90 8.50 23.96
C ASN A 491 4.39 8.74 23.85
N THR A 492 3.75 9.30 24.87
CA THR A 492 2.29 9.45 24.93
C THR A 492 1.73 10.32 23.80
N PRO A 493 2.24 11.55 23.55
CA PRO A 493 1.74 12.38 22.45
C PRO A 493 2.01 11.74 21.09
N THR A 494 3.15 11.07 20.92
CA THR A 494 3.49 10.41 19.65
C THR A 494 2.56 9.26 19.33
N MET A 495 2.29 8.39 20.31
CA MET A 495 1.37 7.26 20.12
C MET A 495 -0.06 7.71 19.83
N ILE A 496 -0.55 8.76 20.50
CA ILE A 496 -1.91 9.28 20.26
C ILE A 496 -2.05 9.77 18.81
N ILE A 497 -1.05 10.51 18.32
CA ILE A 497 -1.06 11.00 16.94
C ILE A 497 -0.88 9.86 15.93
N GLU A 498 0.00 8.90 16.21
CA GLU A 498 0.18 7.70 15.39
C GLU A 498 -1.13 6.91 15.25
N ALA A 499 -1.83 6.66 16.36
CA ALA A 499 -3.13 5.98 16.36
C ALA A 499 -4.17 6.73 15.53
N PHE A 500 -4.29 8.05 15.74
CA PHE A 500 -5.17 8.88 14.93
C PHE A 500 -4.81 8.79 13.43
N PHE A 501 -3.51 8.77 13.14
CA PHE A 501 -3.02 8.64 11.78
C PHE A 501 -3.34 7.28 11.18
N LEU A 502 -3.23 6.18 11.91
CA LEU A 502 -3.62 4.88 11.36
C LEU A 502 -5.12 4.80 11.07
N ILE A 503 -5.96 5.41 11.89
CA ILE A 503 -7.41 5.50 11.64
C ILE A 503 -7.70 6.29 10.35
N VAL A 504 -7.10 7.48 10.20
CA VAL A 504 -7.26 8.32 8.99
C VAL A 504 -6.68 7.63 7.75
N LEU A 505 -5.56 6.93 7.90
CA LEU A 505 -4.96 6.17 6.81
C LEU A 505 -5.87 5.02 6.38
N LEU A 506 -6.43 4.25 7.32
CA LEU A 506 -7.37 3.18 7.03
C LEU A 506 -8.61 3.70 6.27
N GLN A 507 -9.14 4.86 6.66
CA GLN A 507 -10.22 5.52 5.91
C GLN A 507 -9.81 5.84 4.47
N ALA A 508 -8.66 6.50 4.29
CA ALA A 508 -8.16 6.89 2.98
C ALA A 508 -7.93 5.68 2.07
N HIS A 509 -7.42 4.58 2.65
CA HIS A 509 -7.25 3.28 1.96
C HIS A 509 -8.56 2.71 1.47
N ASN A 510 -9.55 2.57 2.36
CA ASN A 510 -10.85 2.02 1.98
C ASN A 510 -11.50 2.78 0.80
N TRP A 511 -11.32 4.10 0.77
CA TRP A 511 -11.83 4.95 -0.31
C TRP A 511 -11.05 4.80 -1.61
N ALA A 512 -9.72 4.88 -1.56
CA ALA A 512 -8.88 4.70 -2.73
C ALA A 512 -9.08 3.30 -3.33
N ASP A 513 -9.15 2.27 -2.49
CA ASP A 513 -9.37 0.88 -2.90
C ASP A 513 -10.73 0.73 -3.59
N LYS A 514 -11.81 1.29 -3.02
CA LYS A 514 -13.13 1.23 -3.65
C LYS A 514 -13.13 1.92 -5.02
N LYS A 515 -12.45 3.06 -5.13
CA LYS A 515 -12.35 3.81 -6.39
C LYS A 515 -11.52 3.04 -7.42
N ARG A 516 -10.40 2.44 -7.00
CA ARG A 516 -9.55 1.62 -7.85
C ARG A 516 -10.29 0.39 -8.38
N ARG A 517 -11.06 -0.30 -7.53
CA ARG A 517 -11.90 -1.43 -7.97
C ARG A 517 -12.86 -1.01 -9.08
N LEU A 518 -13.54 0.12 -8.92
CA LEU A 518 -14.44 0.66 -9.94
C LEU A 518 -13.72 0.99 -11.25
N GLN A 519 -12.56 1.66 -11.19
CA GLN A 519 -11.77 2.00 -12.38
C GLN A 519 -11.30 0.75 -13.13
N VAL A 520 -10.81 -0.26 -12.42
CA VAL A 520 -10.33 -1.51 -13.00
C VAL A 520 -11.49 -2.33 -13.57
N SER A 521 -12.63 -2.40 -12.88
CA SER A 521 -13.83 -3.06 -13.41
C SER A 521 -14.38 -2.38 -14.67
N ALA A 522 -14.41 -1.05 -14.71
CA ALA A 522 -14.80 -0.30 -15.90
C ALA A 522 -13.82 -0.52 -17.07
N LEU A 523 -12.51 -0.57 -16.78
CA LEU A 523 -11.49 -0.89 -17.78
C LEU A 523 -11.66 -2.31 -18.34
N TYR A 524 -11.95 -3.29 -17.48
CA TYR A 524 -12.28 -4.65 -17.91
C TYR A 524 -13.50 -4.66 -18.84
N ALA A 525 -14.60 -3.99 -18.46
CA ALA A 525 -15.80 -3.90 -19.29
C ALA A 525 -15.52 -3.27 -20.67
N ARG A 526 -14.68 -2.23 -20.73
CA ARG A 526 -14.22 -1.65 -22.00
C ARG A 526 -13.44 -2.66 -22.84
N ARG A 527 -12.57 -3.47 -22.23
CA ARG A 527 -11.83 -4.50 -22.98
C ARG A 527 -12.72 -5.61 -23.53
N VAL A 528 -13.75 -6.02 -22.79
CA VAL A 528 -14.79 -6.94 -23.30
C VAL A 528 -15.47 -6.36 -24.54
N ALA A 529 -15.95 -5.13 -24.45
CA ALA A 529 -16.59 -4.45 -25.58
C ALA A 529 -15.66 -4.34 -26.80
N LEU A 530 -14.40 -4.00 -26.58
CA LEU A 530 -13.42 -3.87 -27.66
C LEU A 530 -13.07 -5.21 -28.30
N LEU A 531 -12.94 -6.28 -27.51
CA LEU A 531 -12.69 -7.63 -28.03
C LEU A 531 -13.83 -8.11 -28.91
N SER A 532 -15.08 -8.00 -28.44
CA SER A 532 -16.26 -8.37 -29.23
C SER A 532 -16.35 -7.59 -30.54
N TYR A 533 -16.11 -6.27 -30.50
CA TYR A 533 -16.08 -5.46 -31.72
C TYR A 533 -15.01 -5.92 -32.71
N VAL A 534 -13.81 -6.23 -32.22
CA VAL A 534 -12.70 -6.65 -33.07
C VAL A 534 -12.95 -8.02 -33.69
N GLU A 535 -13.50 -8.97 -32.95
CA GLU A 535 -13.86 -10.29 -33.47
C GLU A 535 -14.95 -10.23 -34.55
N GLU A 536 -15.95 -9.36 -34.38
CA GLU A 536 -17.03 -9.16 -35.34
C GLU A 536 -16.57 -8.40 -36.59
N SER A 537 -15.81 -7.32 -36.42
CA SER A 537 -15.42 -6.42 -37.52
C SER A 537 -14.26 -6.98 -38.35
N TYR A 538 -13.32 -7.67 -37.72
CA TYR A 538 -12.12 -8.21 -38.34
C TYR A 538 -12.17 -9.72 -38.44
N SER A 539 -13.25 -10.28 -38.99
CA SER A 539 -13.38 -11.73 -39.11
C SER A 539 -12.19 -12.34 -39.87
N LEU A 540 -11.50 -13.28 -39.22
CA LEU A 540 -10.44 -14.07 -39.84
C LEU A 540 -11.12 -15.13 -40.72
N SER A 541 -10.87 -15.10 -42.03
CA SER A 541 -11.34 -16.14 -42.94
C SER A 541 -10.76 -17.49 -42.49
N ARG A 542 -11.66 -18.44 -42.19
CA ARG A 542 -11.34 -19.79 -41.72
C ARG A 542 -10.49 -20.57 -42.71
#